data_AF-A0A938SZM6-F1
#
_entry.id   AF-A0A938SZM6-F1
#
_cell.length_a   1.000
_cell.length_b   1.000
_cell.length_c   1.000
_cell.angle_alpha   90.00
_cell.angle_beta   90.00
_cell.angle_gamma   90.00
#
_symmetry.space_group_name_H-M   'P 1'
#
loop_
_entity.id
_entity.type
_entity.pdbx_description
1 polymer ?
#
loop_
_entity_poly.entity_id
_entity_poly.type
_entity_poly.pdbx_seq_one_letter_code
_entity_poly.pdbx_strand_id
1 'polypeptide(L)'
;MKNKSCNVAETAKRMENSGPLSGHIDIPSIPADRPIKLSLTTVCSTIEKYSPWDHLKHPTDETKTPDNAAQLINIYYGVLKSLWPEDWAKGDKGVLLTNNGFGVFIMVFNDILNHLAYKQKTSLFQTSKRKEIKNILKEKYLTHLIEYLKTDERMQNDIRSKSGRGPQSDNAGVLDLKIQEFIPEYSPPRMKEPPFPPVVKEPPAISGIEEAARQAEPRLRDFILERLKRHYGSNKWWKQGLSGNLKQKADDKWAAEVKRKPHLKDDKEQNERKFGYFDLTQLKEIVFYKDNWEQVFEPVFIDKSNFERRINDIIVLRNPVSHKRKMDDQDVIDGIGGLLWLSKCINDQTLNPYAEKII
;
A
#
# COMPACT_ATOMS: atom_id res chain seq x y z
N MET A 1 12.91 31.67 -7.74
CA MET A 1 14.03 30.72 -7.90
C MET A 1 15.35 31.20 -7.29
N LYS A 2 15.78 32.48 -7.44
CA LYS A 2 17.05 32.98 -6.86
C LYS A 2 17.20 32.81 -5.33
N ASN A 3 16.14 32.99 -4.53
CA ASN A 3 16.22 32.85 -3.06
C ASN A 3 16.45 31.40 -2.58
N LYS A 4 16.00 30.39 -3.35
CA LYS A 4 16.09 28.98 -2.92
C LYS A 4 17.52 28.46 -2.99
N SER A 5 18.23 28.74 -4.08
CA SER A 5 19.63 28.34 -4.27
C SER A 5 20.58 28.99 -3.24
N CYS A 6 20.32 30.26 -2.88
CA CYS A 6 21.06 30.96 -1.83
C CYS A 6 20.88 30.29 -0.44
N ASN A 7 19.63 29.94 -0.10
CA ASN A 7 19.32 29.27 1.17
C ASN A 7 19.96 27.88 1.27
N VAL A 8 20.04 27.12 0.17
CA VAL A 8 20.68 25.80 0.12
C VAL A 8 22.16 25.89 0.50
N ALA A 9 22.91 26.73 -0.20
CA ALA A 9 24.35 26.88 0.03
C ALA A 9 24.65 27.37 1.45
N GLU A 10 23.83 28.30 1.96
CA GLU A 10 24.00 28.82 3.30
C GLU A 10 23.61 27.78 4.38
N THR A 11 22.63 26.92 4.12
CA THR A 11 22.30 25.77 4.97
C THR A 11 23.50 24.83 5.09
N ALA A 12 24.14 24.49 3.96
CA ALA A 12 25.31 23.61 3.94
C ALA A 12 26.50 24.19 4.72
N LYS A 13 26.75 25.50 4.60
CA LYS A 13 27.78 26.18 5.43
C LYS A 13 27.45 26.12 6.92
N ARG A 14 26.19 26.34 7.32
CA ARG A 14 25.75 26.26 8.72
C ARG A 14 25.88 24.83 9.29
N MET A 15 25.64 23.81 8.46
CA MET A 15 25.89 22.40 8.80
C MET A 15 27.38 22.08 8.98
N GLU A 16 28.26 22.70 8.19
CA GLU A 16 29.72 22.55 8.33
C GLU A 16 30.27 23.32 9.54
N ASN A 17 29.70 24.49 9.84
CA ASN A 17 30.16 25.33 10.96
C ASN A 17 29.73 24.78 12.33
N SER A 18 28.72 23.91 12.39
CA SER A 18 28.18 23.44 13.66
C SER A 18 27.55 22.06 13.56
N GLY A 19 27.61 21.27 14.64
CA GLY A 19 26.94 19.98 14.72
C GLY A 19 27.80 18.79 14.26
N PRO A 20 27.17 17.62 14.04
CA PRO A 20 27.90 16.37 13.79
C PRO A 20 28.62 16.36 12.44
N LEU A 21 28.14 17.11 11.44
CA LEU A 21 28.70 17.16 10.09
C LEU A 21 29.86 18.15 9.94
N SER A 22 30.25 18.84 11.02
CA SER A 22 31.37 19.77 11.01
C SER A 22 32.68 19.05 10.66
N GLY A 23 33.42 19.60 9.70
CA GLY A 23 34.65 19.01 9.18
C GLY A 23 34.44 17.88 8.18
N HIS A 24 33.20 17.64 7.73
CA HIS A 24 32.88 16.55 6.80
C HIS A 24 32.36 17.02 5.44
N ILE A 25 32.03 18.32 5.27
CA ILE A 25 31.56 18.89 4.01
C ILE A 25 32.71 19.65 3.33
N ASP A 26 32.97 19.32 2.07
CA ASP A 26 33.99 19.96 1.24
C ASP A 26 33.60 21.38 0.81
N ILE A 27 33.95 22.39 1.62
CA ILE A 27 33.70 23.79 1.25
C ILE A 27 34.97 24.39 0.64
N PRO A 28 34.98 24.75 -0.66
CA PRO A 28 36.19 25.22 -1.37
C PRO A 28 36.87 26.45 -0.75
N SER A 29 36.13 27.26 0.02
CA SER A 29 36.64 28.46 0.69
C SER A 29 37.29 28.19 2.05
N ILE A 30 37.38 26.93 2.49
CA ILE A 30 37.94 26.54 3.79
C ILE A 30 39.25 25.74 3.55
N PRO A 31 40.38 26.04 4.24
CA PRO A 31 41.67 25.38 4.01
C PRO A 31 41.63 23.84 4.17
N ALA A 32 42.41 23.16 3.31
CA ALA A 32 42.21 21.76 2.90
C ALA A 32 42.91 20.65 3.72
N ASP A 33 43.31 20.87 4.98
CA ASP A 33 43.87 19.79 5.80
C ASP A 33 42.78 19.09 6.64
N ARG A 34 41.86 18.40 5.95
CA ARG A 34 40.70 17.74 6.60
C ARG A 34 40.37 16.41 5.92
N PRO A 35 39.86 15.42 6.68
CA PRO A 35 39.26 14.22 6.11
C PRO A 35 37.88 14.56 5.53
N ILE A 36 37.89 15.13 4.33
CA ILE A 36 36.71 15.53 3.56
C ILE A 36 35.97 14.27 3.07
N LYS A 37 34.66 14.20 3.28
CA LYS A 37 33.85 12.99 3.01
C LYS A 37 32.60 13.24 2.17
N LEU A 38 32.02 14.44 2.26
CA LEU A 38 30.83 14.85 1.52
C LEU A 38 31.15 16.03 0.61
N SER A 39 30.83 15.93 -0.68
CA SER A 39 31.03 17.07 -1.57
C SER A 39 29.95 18.13 -1.35
N LEU A 40 30.33 19.41 -1.31
CA LEU A 40 29.34 20.51 -1.20
C LEU A 40 28.32 20.46 -2.33
N THR A 41 28.71 20.08 -3.55
CA THR A 41 27.81 19.91 -4.69
C THR A 41 26.74 18.84 -4.41
N THR A 42 27.13 17.68 -3.88
CA THR A 42 26.18 16.63 -3.49
C THR A 42 25.27 17.10 -2.37
N VAL A 43 25.83 17.71 -1.33
CA VAL A 43 25.04 18.20 -0.19
C VAL A 43 24.00 19.21 -0.65
N CYS A 44 24.41 20.23 -1.40
CA CYS A 44 23.52 21.27 -1.92
C CYS A 44 22.44 20.70 -2.83
N SER A 45 22.82 19.89 -3.85
CA SER A 45 21.85 19.32 -4.79
C SER A 45 20.85 18.38 -4.10
N THR A 46 21.29 17.62 -3.09
CA THR A 46 20.42 16.74 -2.29
C THR A 46 19.43 17.55 -1.45
N ILE A 47 19.91 18.56 -0.71
CA ILE A 47 19.05 19.43 0.11
C ILE A 47 18.07 20.21 -0.77
N GLU A 48 18.51 20.77 -1.89
CA GLU A 48 17.65 21.53 -2.80
C GLU A 48 16.45 20.70 -3.29
N LYS A 49 16.70 19.41 -3.53
CA LYS A 49 15.77 18.49 -4.15
C LYS A 49 14.88 17.73 -3.16
N TYR A 50 15.43 17.36 -2.00
CA TYR A 50 14.75 16.44 -1.08
C TYR A 50 14.58 16.97 0.33
N SER A 51 15.16 18.11 0.71
CA SER A 51 14.75 18.72 1.97
C SER A 51 13.32 19.24 1.84
N PRO A 52 12.44 19.00 2.83
CA PRO A 52 11.09 19.54 2.81
C PRO A 52 11.21 21.02 3.12
N TRP A 53 11.54 21.83 2.12
CA TRP A 53 11.71 23.28 2.29
C TRP A 53 10.48 23.90 2.96
N ASP A 54 9.29 23.33 2.74
CA ASP A 54 8.07 23.76 3.41
C ASP A 54 8.04 23.46 4.92
N HIS A 55 8.71 22.40 5.37
CA HIS A 55 8.84 22.05 6.79
C HIS A 55 10.14 22.57 7.44
N LEU A 56 11.16 22.88 6.65
CA LEU A 56 12.43 23.42 7.13
C LEU A 56 12.45 24.96 7.16
N LYS A 57 11.52 25.64 6.46
CA LYS A 57 11.31 27.08 6.57
C LYS A 57 11.14 27.49 8.02
N HIS A 58 11.78 28.58 8.40
CA HIS A 58 11.52 29.17 9.70
C HIS A 58 10.09 29.71 9.73
N PRO A 59 9.31 29.45 10.79
CA PRO A 59 7.85 29.64 10.78
C PRO A 59 7.41 31.11 10.62
N THR A 60 8.30 32.06 10.95
CA THR A 60 7.96 33.49 11.01
C THR A 60 8.98 34.41 10.34
N ASP A 61 10.12 33.90 9.87
CA ASP A 61 11.24 34.74 9.42
C ASP A 61 12.06 33.99 8.36
N GLU A 62 11.77 34.23 7.09
CA GLU A 62 12.39 33.49 5.98
C GLU A 62 13.93 33.59 5.99
N THR A 63 14.51 34.67 6.53
CA THR A 63 15.97 34.87 6.58
C THR A 63 16.67 33.86 7.50
N LYS A 64 15.94 33.29 8.47
CA LYS A 64 16.41 32.25 9.41
C LYS A 64 16.15 30.83 8.91
N THR A 65 15.57 30.67 7.72
CA THR A 65 15.32 29.34 7.14
C THR A 65 16.57 28.47 7.08
N PRO A 66 17.75 28.96 6.66
CA PRO A 66 18.91 28.09 6.60
C PRO A 66 19.45 27.70 7.99
N ASP A 67 19.28 28.55 9.02
CA ASP A 67 19.59 28.19 10.41
C ASP A 67 18.69 27.05 10.89
N ASN A 68 17.38 27.17 10.67
CA ASN A 68 16.41 26.16 11.08
C ASN A 68 16.63 24.83 10.33
N ALA A 69 16.87 24.89 9.02
CA ALA A 69 17.16 23.74 8.19
C ALA A 69 18.44 23.02 8.65
N ALA A 70 19.54 23.77 8.82
CA ALA A 70 20.81 23.21 9.27
C ALA A 70 20.68 22.59 10.66
N GLN A 71 19.94 23.25 11.57
CA GLN A 71 19.67 22.74 12.91
C GLN A 71 18.93 21.39 12.87
N LEU A 72 17.86 21.28 12.09
CA LEU A 72 17.05 20.04 12.01
C LEU A 72 17.85 18.89 11.38
N ILE A 73 18.59 19.15 10.30
CA ILE A 73 19.46 18.16 9.66
C ILE A 73 20.58 17.72 10.63
N ASN A 74 21.19 18.66 11.36
CA ASN A 74 22.21 18.34 12.36
C ASN A 74 21.66 17.53 13.54
N ILE A 75 20.42 17.77 13.98
CA ILE A 75 19.77 16.92 14.98
C ILE A 75 19.64 15.50 14.45
N TYR A 76 19.14 15.36 13.22
CA TYR A 76 18.96 14.06 12.57
C TYR A 76 20.27 13.28 12.45
N TYR A 77 21.31 13.88 11.86
CA TYR A 77 22.64 13.26 11.78
C TYR A 77 23.29 13.05 13.15
N GLY A 78 22.94 13.87 14.14
CA GLY A 78 23.42 13.71 15.52
C GLY A 78 22.83 12.46 16.17
N VAL A 79 21.57 12.13 15.84
CA VAL A 79 20.95 10.87 16.24
C VAL A 79 21.61 9.69 15.51
N LEU A 80 21.78 9.77 14.18
CA LEU A 80 22.44 8.72 13.40
C LEU A 80 23.85 8.40 13.94
N LYS A 81 24.68 9.43 14.16
CA LYS A 81 26.01 9.30 14.78
C LYS A 81 25.95 8.62 16.15
N SER A 82 24.95 8.95 16.97
CA SER A 82 24.82 8.37 18.31
C SER A 82 24.37 6.90 18.30
N LEU A 83 23.67 6.48 17.25
CA LEU A 83 23.18 5.09 17.10
C LEU A 83 24.20 4.19 16.40
N TRP A 84 25.07 4.77 15.55
CA TRP A 84 26.08 4.02 14.80
C TRP A 84 27.46 4.71 14.79
N PRO A 85 28.11 4.85 15.96
CA PRO A 85 29.40 5.51 16.06
C PRO A 85 30.51 4.78 15.29
N GLU A 86 30.42 3.46 15.13
CA GLU A 86 31.40 2.65 14.41
C GLU A 86 31.39 2.96 12.92
N ASP A 87 30.21 3.07 12.30
CA ASP A 87 30.11 3.47 10.88
C ASP A 87 30.52 4.93 10.67
N TRP A 88 30.14 5.81 11.61
CA TRP A 88 30.56 7.20 11.58
C TRP A 88 32.09 7.34 11.54
N ALA A 89 32.80 6.56 12.37
CA ALA A 89 34.26 6.57 12.42
C ALA A 89 34.90 6.12 11.10
N LYS A 90 34.27 5.20 10.36
CA LYS A 90 34.75 4.73 9.04
C LYS A 90 34.73 5.82 7.97
N GLY A 91 33.91 6.86 8.12
CA GLY A 91 33.88 7.97 7.18
C GLY A 91 33.32 7.62 5.80
N ASP A 92 34.08 7.93 4.76
CA ASP A 92 33.75 7.61 3.36
C ASP A 92 33.80 6.09 3.07
N LYS A 93 34.43 5.30 3.96
CA LYS A 93 34.37 3.84 3.95
C LYS A 93 33.14 3.28 4.65
N GLY A 94 32.40 4.11 5.40
CA GLY A 94 31.13 3.76 6.03
C GLY A 94 29.95 3.93 5.09
N VAL A 95 28.75 4.01 5.65
CA VAL A 95 27.49 4.26 4.93
C VAL A 95 27.07 5.71 5.12
N LEU A 96 27.04 6.20 6.36
CA LEU A 96 26.41 7.47 6.75
C LEU A 96 27.09 8.70 6.14
N LEU A 97 28.41 8.66 5.95
CA LEU A 97 29.22 9.80 5.50
C LEU A 97 29.70 9.66 4.04
N THR A 98 28.98 8.88 3.24
CA THR A 98 29.20 8.84 1.78
C THR A 98 28.23 9.78 1.07
N ASN A 99 28.59 10.29 -0.12
CA ASN A 99 27.69 11.09 -0.94
C ASN A 99 26.36 10.37 -1.25
N ASN A 100 26.40 9.06 -1.49
CA ASN A 100 25.21 8.24 -1.73
C ASN A 100 24.39 8.06 -0.46
N GLY A 101 25.04 7.68 0.64
CA GLY A 101 24.39 7.56 1.95
C GLY A 101 23.72 8.87 2.36
N PHE A 102 24.40 10.00 2.21
CA PHE A 102 23.83 11.31 2.51
C PHE A 102 22.53 11.55 1.73
N GLY A 103 22.51 11.23 0.44
CA GLY A 103 21.32 11.26 -0.40
C GLY A 103 20.16 10.42 0.16
N VAL A 104 20.43 9.14 0.43
CA VAL A 104 19.45 8.18 0.98
C VAL A 104 18.91 8.65 2.33
N PHE A 105 19.78 9.06 3.25
CA PHE A 105 19.35 9.45 4.61
C PHE A 105 18.63 10.80 4.64
N ILE A 106 18.94 11.75 3.75
CA ILE A 106 18.15 12.97 3.61
C ILE A 106 16.77 12.68 3.03
N MET A 107 16.67 11.74 2.09
CA MET A 107 15.38 11.24 1.63
C MET A 107 14.59 10.67 2.82
N VAL A 108 15.11 9.69 3.56
CA VAL A 108 14.40 9.11 4.72
C VAL A 108 14.00 10.20 5.72
N PHE A 109 14.88 11.15 6.00
CA PHE A 109 14.59 12.28 6.88
C PHE A 109 13.39 13.12 6.41
N ASN A 110 13.35 13.47 5.13
CA ASN A 110 12.24 14.20 4.53
C ASN A 110 10.91 13.49 4.74
N ASP A 111 10.91 12.16 4.63
CA ASP A 111 9.70 11.36 4.73
C ASP A 111 9.21 11.22 6.17
N ILE A 112 10.13 11.14 7.12
CA ILE A 112 9.82 11.28 8.55
C ILE A 112 9.19 12.65 8.84
N LEU A 113 9.75 13.74 8.31
CA LEU A 113 9.20 15.08 8.52
C LEU A 113 7.80 15.23 7.91
N ASN A 114 7.59 14.74 6.70
CA ASN A 114 6.28 14.78 6.07
C ASN A 114 5.25 13.93 6.82
N HIS A 115 5.64 12.76 7.33
CA HIS A 115 4.77 11.94 8.17
C HIS A 115 4.40 12.66 9.48
N LEU A 116 5.37 13.30 10.14
CA LEU A 116 5.10 14.12 11.33
C LEU A 116 4.16 15.29 11.02
N ALA A 117 4.33 15.94 9.86
CA ALA A 117 3.43 17.00 9.41
C ALA A 117 2.01 16.48 9.13
N TYR A 118 1.87 15.31 8.48
CA TYR A 118 0.60 14.63 8.27
C TYR A 118 -0.12 14.30 9.59
N LYS A 119 0.64 13.89 10.61
CA LYS A 119 0.14 13.68 11.98
C LYS A 119 -0.07 14.99 12.77
N GLN A 120 -0.02 16.14 12.11
CA GLN A 120 -0.20 17.49 12.68
C GLN A 120 0.82 17.84 13.78
N LYS A 121 2.04 17.30 13.71
CA LYS A 121 3.12 17.52 14.69
C LYS A 121 4.18 18.52 14.22
N THR A 122 3.82 19.46 13.35
CA THR A 122 4.74 20.47 12.80
C THR A 122 5.35 21.41 13.85
N SER A 123 4.70 21.55 15.02
CA SER A 123 5.25 22.31 16.16
C SER A 123 6.60 21.78 16.65
N LEU A 124 6.91 20.49 16.40
CA LEU A 124 8.19 19.88 16.73
C LEU A 124 9.36 20.44 15.91
N PHE A 125 9.10 21.08 14.77
CA PHE A 125 10.14 21.63 13.89
C PHE A 125 10.70 22.96 14.39
N GLN A 126 10.14 23.51 15.48
CA GLN A 126 10.59 24.76 16.09
C GLN A 126 11.91 24.61 16.85
N THR A 127 12.72 25.66 16.86
CA THR A 127 13.98 25.75 17.60
C THR A 127 13.85 25.45 19.10
N SER A 128 12.73 25.80 19.73
CA SER A 128 12.46 25.52 21.15
C SER A 128 12.25 24.02 21.44
N LYS A 129 11.91 23.23 20.43
CA LYS A 129 11.51 21.81 20.54
C LYS A 129 12.62 20.82 20.17
N ARG A 130 13.86 21.29 20.10
CA ARG A 130 15.08 20.51 19.76
C ARG A 130 15.18 19.16 20.47
N LYS A 131 14.91 19.12 21.78
CA LYS A 131 15.02 17.89 22.58
C LYS A 131 13.92 16.89 22.23
N GLU A 132 12.69 17.38 22.04
CA GLU A 132 11.53 16.55 21.71
C GLU A 132 11.67 15.90 20.33
N ILE A 133 12.06 16.68 19.31
CA ILE A 133 12.29 16.12 17.97
C ILE A 133 13.47 15.14 17.96
N LYS A 134 14.55 15.43 18.68
CA LYS A 134 15.68 14.50 18.82
C LYS A 134 15.24 13.16 19.41
N ASN A 135 14.46 13.18 20.49
CA ASN A 135 13.98 11.96 21.14
C ASN A 135 13.03 11.19 20.22
N ILE A 136 12.08 11.87 19.56
CA ILE A 136 11.17 11.23 18.61
C ILE A 136 11.94 10.59 17.44
N LEU A 137 12.92 11.30 16.86
CA LEU A 137 13.76 10.72 15.80
C LEU A 137 14.50 9.48 16.29
N LYS A 138 15.09 9.53 17.48
CA LYS A 138 15.86 8.41 18.04
C LYS A 138 14.98 7.22 18.40
N GLU A 139 14.04 7.42 19.31
CA GLU A 139 13.29 6.35 19.96
C GLU A 139 12.24 5.74 19.03
N LYS A 140 11.58 6.58 18.23
CA LYS A 140 10.52 6.11 17.33
C LYS A 140 11.11 5.61 16.01
N TYR A 141 11.83 6.45 15.26
CA TYR A 141 12.14 6.15 13.86
C TYR A 141 13.49 5.46 13.63
N LEU A 142 14.56 5.92 14.30
CA LEU A 142 15.92 5.58 13.86
C LEU A 142 16.55 4.40 14.59
N THR A 143 16.17 4.09 15.83
CA THR A 143 16.81 3.00 16.59
C THR A 143 16.69 1.66 15.86
N HIS A 144 15.47 1.22 15.53
CA HIS A 144 15.24 -0.05 14.84
C HIS A 144 15.81 -0.05 13.41
N LEU A 145 15.76 1.09 12.72
CA LEU A 145 16.33 1.24 11.39
C LEU A 145 17.85 1.02 11.39
N ILE A 146 18.55 1.61 12.35
CA ILE A 146 19.99 1.48 12.48
C ILE A 146 20.39 0.07 12.92
N GLU A 147 19.64 -0.56 13.83
CA GLU A 147 19.89 -1.95 14.21
C GLU A 147 19.73 -2.91 13.03
N TYR A 148 18.71 -2.69 12.18
CA TYR A 148 18.60 -3.42 10.91
C TYR A 148 19.83 -3.21 10.03
N LEU A 149 20.23 -1.96 9.78
CA LEU A 149 21.35 -1.64 8.92
C LEU A 149 22.67 -2.22 9.43
N LYS A 150 22.90 -2.28 10.75
CA LYS A 150 24.09 -2.92 11.33
C LYS A 150 24.21 -4.39 10.95
N THR A 151 23.09 -5.08 10.77
CA THR A 151 23.05 -6.52 10.45
C THR A 151 22.97 -6.82 8.96
N ASP A 152 22.50 -5.88 8.14
CA ASP A 152 22.30 -6.10 6.70
C ASP A 152 23.46 -5.53 5.86
N GLU A 153 24.53 -6.30 5.71
CA GLU A 153 25.70 -5.91 4.90
C GLU A 153 25.36 -5.68 3.42
N ARG A 154 24.37 -6.40 2.89
CA ARG A 154 23.92 -6.22 1.51
C ARG A 154 23.33 -4.83 1.34
N MET A 155 22.46 -4.40 2.26
CA MET A 155 21.88 -3.07 2.23
C MET A 155 22.93 -1.97 2.43
N GLN A 156 23.91 -2.18 3.32
CA GLN A 156 25.05 -1.27 3.46
C GLN A 156 25.81 -1.10 2.13
N ASN A 157 26.11 -2.20 1.45
CA ASN A 157 26.82 -2.19 0.17
C ASN A 157 25.98 -1.58 -0.95
N ASP A 158 24.67 -1.83 -0.97
CA ASP A 158 23.74 -1.26 -1.96
C ASP A 158 23.65 0.27 -1.82
N ILE A 159 23.57 0.79 -0.59
CA ILE A 159 23.59 2.24 -0.33
C ILE A 159 24.91 2.86 -0.79
N ARG A 160 26.04 2.18 -0.53
CA ARG A 160 27.36 2.71 -0.87
C ARG A 160 27.63 2.70 -2.37
N SER A 161 27.34 1.58 -3.04
CA SER A 161 27.78 1.30 -4.41
C SER A 161 26.82 1.80 -5.49
N LYS A 162 25.50 1.80 -5.25
CA LYS A 162 24.52 2.16 -6.26
C LYS A 162 24.30 3.67 -6.27
N SER A 163 25.02 4.35 -7.17
CA SER A 163 24.92 5.79 -7.36
C SER A 163 23.81 6.16 -8.36
N GLY A 164 23.30 7.38 -8.25
CA GLY A 164 22.25 7.90 -9.12
C GLY A 164 20.86 7.93 -8.49
N ARG A 165 19.96 8.65 -9.16
CA ARG A 165 18.67 9.05 -8.58
C ARG A 165 17.74 7.88 -8.26
N GLY A 166 17.60 6.93 -9.19
CA GLY A 166 16.74 5.75 -9.03
C GLY A 166 17.20 4.92 -7.83
N PRO A 167 18.44 4.41 -7.83
CA PRO A 167 18.92 3.56 -6.75
C PRO A 167 18.92 4.22 -5.37
N GLN A 168 19.21 5.52 -5.27
CA GLN A 168 19.09 6.25 -3.99
C GLN A 168 17.64 6.29 -3.50
N SER A 169 16.68 6.53 -4.41
CA SER A 169 15.25 6.52 -4.09
C SER A 169 14.77 5.12 -3.69
N ASP A 170 15.22 4.08 -4.40
CA ASP A 170 14.86 2.69 -4.10
C ASP A 170 15.40 2.28 -2.74
N ASN A 171 16.68 2.60 -2.46
CA ASN A 171 17.30 2.32 -1.18
C ASN A 171 16.60 3.08 -0.04
N ALA A 172 16.24 4.35 -0.23
CA ALA A 172 15.45 5.11 0.75
C ALA A 172 14.07 4.47 0.97
N GLY A 173 13.42 3.98 -0.09
CA GLY A 173 12.16 3.25 -0.01
C GLY A 173 12.25 1.96 0.80
N VAL A 174 13.34 1.19 0.67
CA VAL A 174 13.60 0.01 1.51
C VAL A 174 13.76 0.40 2.98
N LEU A 175 14.48 1.49 3.27
CA LEU A 175 14.60 1.99 4.64
C LEU A 175 13.26 2.48 5.20
N ASP A 176 12.44 3.14 4.38
CA ASP A 176 11.09 3.59 4.75
C ASP A 176 10.15 2.41 5.04
N LEU A 177 10.21 1.33 4.24
CA LEU A 177 9.52 0.07 4.53
C LEU A 177 9.93 -0.50 5.87
N LYS A 178 11.24 -0.47 6.15
CA LYS A 178 11.75 -1.00 7.39
C LYS A 178 11.25 -0.21 8.60
N ILE A 179 11.13 1.12 8.49
CA ILE A 179 10.46 1.93 9.51
C ILE A 179 8.99 1.50 9.67
N GLN A 180 8.28 1.25 8.57
CA GLN A 180 6.87 0.85 8.57
C GLN A 180 6.62 -0.50 9.26
N GLU A 181 7.55 -1.46 9.17
CA GLU A 181 7.45 -2.74 9.87
C GLU A 181 7.29 -2.57 11.40
N PHE A 182 7.96 -1.56 11.98
CA PHE A 182 7.90 -1.29 13.43
C PHE A 182 6.92 -0.17 13.79
N ILE A 183 6.53 0.65 12.81
CA ILE A 183 5.57 1.74 12.97
C ILE A 183 4.51 1.60 11.85
N PRO A 184 3.47 0.76 12.06
CA PRO A 184 2.47 0.50 11.02
C PRO A 184 1.77 1.75 10.50
N GLU A 185 1.66 2.81 11.32
CA GLU A 185 1.07 4.07 10.91
C GLU A 185 2.01 5.01 10.12
N TYR A 186 3.29 4.64 9.95
CA TYR A 186 4.25 5.39 9.15
C TYR A 186 3.83 5.37 7.67
N SER A 187 3.63 6.55 7.10
CA SER A 187 3.10 6.73 5.75
C SER A 187 3.87 7.86 5.04
N PRO A 188 5.04 7.55 4.48
CA PRO A 188 5.89 8.55 3.86
C PRO A 188 5.39 8.95 2.45
N PRO A 189 5.47 10.22 2.02
CA PRO A 189 4.89 10.68 0.75
C PRO A 189 5.56 10.12 -0.51
N ARG A 190 6.79 9.58 -0.42
CA ARG A 190 7.39 8.86 -1.54
C ARG A 190 6.70 7.53 -1.81
N MET A 191 5.94 7.00 -0.84
CA MET A 191 4.89 6.03 -1.13
C MET A 191 3.69 6.73 -1.79
N LYS A 192 3.86 7.22 -3.03
CA LYS A 192 2.70 7.52 -3.89
C LYS A 192 2.00 6.22 -4.33
N GLU A 193 2.71 5.11 -4.21
CA GLU A 193 2.22 3.74 -4.21
C GLU A 193 2.94 3.01 -3.06
N PRO A 194 2.26 2.10 -2.33
CA PRO A 194 2.93 1.25 -1.35
C PRO A 194 4.13 0.54 -2.01
N PRO A 195 5.29 0.38 -1.34
CA PRO A 195 6.50 -0.19 -1.97
C PRO A 195 6.42 -1.70 -2.14
N PHE A 196 5.36 -2.32 -1.63
CA PHE A 196 4.98 -3.64 -2.06
C PHE A 196 4.13 -3.45 -3.32
N PRO A 197 4.47 -4.06 -4.49
CA PRO A 197 3.36 -4.58 -5.30
C PRO A 197 2.47 -5.30 -4.29
N PRO A 198 1.15 -5.00 -4.21
CA PRO A 198 0.27 -5.53 -3.16
C PRO A 198 0.65 -6.97 -2.99
N VAL A 199 1.27 -7.35 -1.84
CA VAL A 199 2.17 -8.53 -1.72
C VAL A 199 1.82 -9.42 -2.87
N VAL A 200 2.66 -9.51 -3.92
CA VAL A 200 2.39 -10.50 -4.96
C VAL A 200 2.53 -11.79 -4.20
N LYS A 201 1.43 -12.19 -3.56
CA LYS A 201 1.16 -13.52 -3.14
C LYS A 201 1.36 -14.20 -4.46
N GLU A 202 2.44 -14.95 -4.51
CA GLU A 202 2.74 -15.83 -5.62
C GLU A 202 1.42 -16.31 -6.16
N PRO A 203 1.17 -16.23 -7.48
CA PRO A 203 -0.11 -16.61 -8.08
C PRO A 203 -0.65 -17.80 -7.30
N PRO A 204 -1.74 -17.61 -6.54
CA PRO A 204 -2.06 -18.51 -5.45
C PRO A 204 -2.06 -19.90 -6.03
N ALA A 205 -1.32 -20.85 -5.44
CA ALA A 205 -1.10 -22.16 -6.03
C ALA A 205 -2.40 -22.64 -6.66
N ILE A 206 -2.45 -22.87 -7.99
CA ILE A 206 -3.68 -22.91 -8.84
C ILE A 206 -4.93 -23.46 -8.11
N SER A 207 -4.76 -24.53 -7.33
CA SER A 207 -5.74 -25.07 -6.37
C SER A 207 -6.52 -24.07 -5.48
N GLY A 208 -5.89 -23.00 -4.98
CA GLY A 208 -6.52 -21.98 -4.14
C GLY A 208 -7.38 -21.00 -4.95
N ILE A 209 -6.96 -20.69 -6.17
CA ILE A 209 -7.74 -19.88 -7.12
C ILE A 209 -8.98 -20.66 -7.57
N GLU A 210 -8.81 -21.94 -7.93
CA GLU A 210 -9.92 -22.80 -8.32
C GLU A 210 -10.96 -22.94 -7.20
N GLU A 211 -10.51 -23.09 -5.95
CA GLU A 211 -11.43 -23.18 -4.82
C GLU A 211 -12.17 -21.86 -4.59
N ALA A 212 -11.48 -20.72 -4.62
CA ALA A 212 -12.14 -19.41 -4.54
C ALA A 212 -13.15 -19.20 -5.69
N ALA A 213 -12.82 -19.63 -6.90
CA ALA A 213 -13.73 -19.60 -8.05
C ALA A 213 -14.96 -20.51 -7.87
N ARG A 214 -14.79 -21.70 -7.26
CA ARG A 214 -15.92 -22.58 -6.89
C ARG A 214 -16.81 -21.94 -5.82
N GLN A 215 -16.22 -21.26 -4.85
CA GLN A 215 -16.96 -20.58 -3.78
C GLN A 215 -17.67 -19.31 -4.25
N ALA A 216 -17.22 -18.67 -5.33
CA ALA A 216 -17.84 -17.43 -5.84
C ALA A 216 -19.34 -17.56 -6.10
N GLU A 217 -19.78 -18.69 -6.67
CA GLU A 217 -21.19 -18.95 -6.97
C GLU A 217 -22.06 -19.05 -5.71
N PRO A 218 -21.79 -19.95 -4.73
CA PRO A 218 -22.59 -19.99 -3.51
C PRO A 218 -22.57 -18.69 -2.71
N ARG A 219 -21.42 -18.01 -2.62
CA ARG A 219 -21.34 -16.73 -1.90
C ARG A 219 -22.15 -15.62 -2.56
N LEU A 220 -22.06 -15.49 -3.89
CA LEU A 220 -22.87 -14.53 -4.64
C LEU A 220 -24.36 -14.87 -4.55
N ARG A 221 -24.71 -16.16 -4.58
CA ARG A 221 -26.09 -16.63 -4.43
C ARG A 221 -26.68 -16.20 -3.08
N ASP A 222 -25.98 -16.48 -1.99
CA ASP A 222 -26.44 -16.12 -0.64
C ASP A 222 -26.59 -14.60 -0.50
N PHE A 223 -25.62 -13.84 -1.03
CA PHE A 223 -25.66 -12.39 -1.05
C PHE A 223 -26.88 -11.85 -1.81
N ILE A 224 -27.14 -12.34 -3.02
CA ILE A 224 -28.29 -11.93 -3.83
C ILE A 224 -29.60 -12.26 -3.11
N LEU A 225 -29.70 -13.46 -2.54
CA LEU A 225 -30.90 -13.89 -1.81
C LEU A 225 -31.18 -12.98 -0.61
N GLU A 226 -30.15 -12.68 0.19
CA GLU A 226 -30.27 -11.76 1.34
C GLU A 226 -30.77 -10.39 0.88
N ARG A 227 -30.16 -9.82 -0.17
CA ARG A 227 -30.50 -8.50 -0.70
C ARG A 227 -31.93 -8.44 -1.25
N LEU A 228 -32.35 -9.46 -2.01
CA LEU A 228 -33.72 -9.56 -2.52
C LEU A 228 -34.74 -9.70 -1.38
N LYS A 229 -34.45 -10.52 -0.37
CA LYS A 229 -35.30 -10.66 0.83
C LYS A 229 -35.40 -9.34 1.60
N ARG A 230 -34.32 -8.60 1.71
CA ARG A 230 -34.29 -7.29 2.40
C ARG A 230 -35.14 -6.24 1.68
N HIS A 231 -35.09 -6.22 0.36
CA HIS A 231 -35.82 -5.23 -0.44
C HIS A 231 -37.30 -5.60 -0.64
N TYR A 232 -37.61 -6.81 -1.09
CA TYR A 232 -38.98 -7.24 -1.41
C TYR A 232 -39.72 -7.89 -0.23
N GLY A 233 -39.01 -8.32 0.80
CA GLY A 233 -39.53 -9.08 1.94
C GLY A 233 -39.49 -10.60 1.72
N SER A 234 -39.36 -11.35 2.82
CA SER A 234 -39.15 -12.81 2.84
C SER A 234 -40.20 -13.64 2.09
N ASN A 235 -41.42 -13.13 1.92
CA ASN A 235 -42.51 -13.86 1.25
C ASN A 235 -42.74 -13.43 -0.20
N LYS A 236 -42.18 -12.30 -0.65
CA LYS A 236 -42.47 -11.70 -1.97
C LYS A 236 -41.28 -11.71 -2.92
N TRP A 237 -40.06 -11.82 -2.41
CA TRP A 237 -38.83 -11.81 -3.21
C TRP A 237 -38.86 -12.83 -4.36
N TRP A 238 -39.38 -14.05 -4.12
CA TRP A 238 -39.49 -15.07 -5.18
C TRP A 238 -40.37 -14.61 -6.35
N LYS A 239 -41.50 -13.97 -6.05
CA LYS A 239 -42.46 -13.54 -7.08
C LYS A 239 -41.98 -12.30 -7.82
N GLN A 240 -41.40 -11.34 -7.10
CA GLN A 240 -41.09 -10.00 -7.60
C GLN A 240 -39.67 -9.85 -8.12
N GLY A 241 -38.69 -10.48 -7.48
CA GLY A 241 -37.27 -10.35 -7.81
C GLY A 241 -36.76 -11.29 -8.90
N LEU A 242 -37.59 -12.22 -9.39
CA LEU A 242 -37.19 -13.21 -10.41
C LEU A 242 -38.14 -13.21 -11.62
N SER A 243 -37.54 -13.40 -12.80
CA SER A 243 -38.26 -13.58 -14.06
C SER A 243 -39.07 -14.89 -14.08
N GLY A 244 -40.14 -14.93 -14.88
CA GLY A 244 -40.98 -16.13 -15.05
C GLY A 244 -40.18 -17.34 -15.53
N ASN A 245 -39.30 -17.12 -16.51
CA ASN A 245 -38.47 -18.18 -17.10
C ASN A 245 -37.51 -18.82 -16.09
N LEU A 246 -36.88 -18.01 -15.23
CA LEU A 246 -35.97 -18.53 -14.20
C LEU A 246 -36.73 -19.32 -13.13
N LYS A 247 -37.90 -18.84 -12.71
CA LYS A 247 -38.77 -19.56 -11.77
C LYS A 247 -39.17 -20.93 -12.31
N GLN A 248 -39.63 -20.98 -13.56
CA GLN A 248 -40.03 -22.24 -14.20
C GLN A 248 -38.89 -23.25 -14.23
N LYS A 249 -37.69 -22.83 -14.64
CA LYS A 249 -36.49 -23.71 -14.65
C LYS A 249 -36.17 -24.27 -13.26
N ALA A 250 -36.32 -23.47 -12.21
CA ALA A 250 -36.08 -23.91 -10.84
C ALA A 250 -37.20 -24.83 -10.31
N ASP A 251 -38.45 -24.55 -10.67
CA ASP A 251 -39.60 -25.38 -10.34
C ASP A 251 -39.51 -26.77 -11.01
N ASP A 252 -39.05 -26.86 -12.26
CA ASP A 252 -38.84 -28.13 -12.96
C ASP A 252 -37.76 -28.99 -12.28
N LYS A 253 -36.62 -28.38 -11.89
CA LYS A 253 -35.56 -29.05 -11.13
C LYS A 253 -36.07 -29.52 -9.76
N TRP A 254 -36.86 -28.70 -9.07
CA TRP A 254 -37.45 -29.04 -7.79
C TRP A 254 -38.46 -30.18 -7.89
N ALA A 255 -39.32 -30.18 -8.91
CA ALA A 255 -40.28 -31.25 -9.15
C ALA A 255 -39.56 -32.60 -9.36
N ALA A 256 -38.45 -32.61 -10.09
CA ALA A 256 -37.60 -33.79 -10.25
C ALA A 256 -36.98 -34.25 -8.91
N GLU A 257 -36.51 -33.32 -8.07
CA GLU A 257 -35.93 -33.65 -6.75
C GLU A 257 -37.00 -34.18 -5.77
N VAL A 258 -38.18 -33.56 -5.71
CA VAL A 258 -39.32 -34.02 -4.88
C VAL A 258 -39.77 -35.41 -5.32
N LYS A 259 -39.76 -35.72 -6.62
CA LYS A 259 -40.05 -37.07 -7.12
C LYS A 259 -39.05 -38.11 -6.59
N ARG A 260 -37.77 -37.72 -6.42
CA ARG A 260 -36.73 -38.58 -5.83
C ARG A 260 -36.79 -38.61 -4.30
N LYS A 261 -37.24 -37.52 -3.67
CA LYS A 261 -37.28 -37.31 -2.22
C LYS A 261 -38.65 -36.75 -1.80
N PRO A 262 -39.69 -37.60 -1.67
CA PRO A 262 -41.07 -37.15 -1.44
C PRO A 262 -41.27 -36.31 -0.16
N HIS A 263 -40.43 -36.49 0.85
CA HIS A 263 -40.50 -35.71 2.11
C HIS A 263 -40.24 -34.20 1.92
N LEU A 264 -39.70 -33.78 0.76
CA LEU A 264 -39.45 -32.38 0.44
C LEU A 264 -40.72 -31.65 -0.08
N LYS A 265 -41.81 -32.36 -0.34
CA LYS A 265 -43.04 -31.79 -0.95
C LYS A 265 -43.61 -30.62 -0.15
N ASP A 266 -43.56 -30.71 1.18
CA ASP A 266 -44.15 -29.74 2.11
C ASP A 266 -43.09 -28.84 2.78
N ASP A 267 -41.90 -28.72 2.18
CA ASP A 267 -40.83 -27.89 2.72
C ASP A 267 -41.21 -26.39 2.68
N LYS A 268 -41.18 -25.75 3.85
CA LYS A 268 -41.52 -24.34 4.03
C LYS A 268 -40.49 -23.39 3.37
N GLU A 269 -39.26 -23.87 3.15
CA GLU A 269 -38.15 -23.14 2.53
C GLU A 269 -37.90 -23.59 1.09
N GLN A 270 -38.93 -24.13 0.42
CA GLN A 270 -38.80 -24.61 -0.96
C GLN A 270 -38.24 -23.55 -1.93
N ASN A 271 -38.55 -22.26 -1.76
CA ASN A 271 -38.11 -21.22 -2.67
C ASN A 271 -36.61 -20.93 -2.48
N GLU A 272 -36.13 -20.94 -1.25
CA GLU A 272 -34.71 -20.85 -0.91
C GLU A 272 -33.94 -22.04 -1.49
N ARG A 273 -34.47 -23.26 -1.35
CA ARG A 273 -33.85 -24.45 -1.94
C ARG A 273 -33.81 -24.41 -3.45
N LYS A 274 -34.91 -23.97 -4.08
CA LYS A 274 -34.98 -23.75 -5.53
C LYS A 274 -33.96 -22.71 -6.00
N PHE A 275 -33.76 -21.66 -5.22
CA PHE A 275 -32.74 -20.64 -5.50
C PHE A 275 -31.33 -21.22 -5.53
N GLY A 276 -31.09 -22.27 -4.72
CA GLY A 276 -29.88 -23.09 -4.74
C GLY A 276 -29.52 -23.69 -6.12
N TYR A 277 -30.47 -23.79 -7.05
CA TYR A 277 -30.24 -24.34 -8.38
C TYR A 277 -29.72 -23.34 -9.43
N PHE A 278 -29.64 -22.06 -9.09
CA PHE A 278 -29.19 -21.03 -10.02
C PHE A 278 -27.66 -20.95 -10.08
N ASP A 279 -27.11 -21.00 -11.28
CA ASP A 279 -25.67 -20.80 -11.54
C ASP A 279 -25.29 -19.32 -11.68
N LEU A 280 -23.99 -19.00 -11.80
CA LEU A 280 -23.50 -17.63 -11.98
C LEU A 280 -24.16 -16.87 -13.14
N THR A 281 -24.47 -17.54 -14.25
CA THR A 281 -25.14 -16.92 -15.41
C THR A 281 -26.56 -16.51 -15.04
N GLN A 282 -27.29 -17.40 -14.37
CA GLN A 282 -28.65 -17.12 -13.89
C GLN A 282 -28.67 -16.07 -12.77
N LEU A 283 -27.68 -16.07 -11.89
CA LEU A 283 -27.52 -15.04 -10.85
C LEU A 283 -27.28 -13.66 -11.47
N LYS A 284 -26.48 -13.57 -12.55
CA LYS A 284 -26.33 -12.34 -13.34
C LYS A 284 -27.66 -11.87 -13.92
N GLU A 285 -28.45 -12.77 -14.52
CA GLU A 285 -29.78 -12.43 -15.04
C GLU A 285 -30.71 -11.89 -13.94
N ILE A 286 -30.63 -12.45 -12.72
CA ILE A 286 -31.42 -11.99 -11.57
C ILE A 286 -30.98 -10.58 -11.15
N VAL A 287 -29.68 -10.30 -11.07
CA VAL A 287 -29.16 -8.98 -10.71
C VAL A 287 -29.63 -7.91 -11.70
N PHE A 288 -29.76 -8.26 -12.99
CA PHE A 288 -30.21 -7.33 -14.04
C PHE A 288 -31.72 -7.32 -14.28
N TYR A 289 -32.48 -8.10 -13.51
CA TYR A 289 -33.91 -8.24 -13.74
C TYR A 289 -34.69 -7.00 -13.27
N LYS A 290 -35.32 -6.28 -14.21
CA LYS A 290 -36.13 -5.09 -13.93
C LYS A 290 -35.35 -4.10 -13.04
N ASP A 291 -36.02 -3.59 -12.01
CA ASP A 291 -35.52 -2.59 -11.08
C ASP A 291 -34.56 -3.19 -10.02
N ASN A 292 -34.23 -4.49 -10.09
CA ASN A 292 -33.29 -5.11 -9.16
C ASN A 292 -31.93 -4.40 -9.21
N TRP A 293 -31.47 -4.00 -10.39
CA TRP A 293 -30.21 -3.30 -10.53
C TRP A 293 -30.26 -1.97 -9.76
N GLU A 294 -31.15 -1.07 -10.17
CA GLU A 294 -31.23 0.30 -9.65
C GLU A 294 -31.61 0.33 -8.16
N GLN A 295 -32.47 -0.58 -7.70
CA GLN A 295 -33.01 -0.54 -6.34
C GLN A 295 -32.25 -1.37 -5.32
N VAL A 296 -31.53 -2.41 -5.76
CA VAL A 296 -30.93 -3.41 -4.85
C VAL A 296 -29.42 -3.51 -5.00
N PHE A 297 -28.91 -3.47 -6.23
CA PHE A 297 -27.54 -3.91 -6.54
C PHE A 297 -26.60 -2.79 -6.97
N GLU A 298 -27.09 -1.71 -7.56
CA GLU A 298 -26.31 -0.53 -7.95
C GLU A 298 -25.57 0.10 -6.75
N PRO A 299 -26.16 0.26 -5.55
CA PRO A 299 -25.43 0.80 -4.40
C PRO A 299 -24.24 -0.06 -3.94
N VAL A 300 -24.18 -1.33 -4.36
CA VAL A 300 -23.12 -2.28 -3.99
C VAL A 300 -22.07 -2.38 -5.10
N PHE A 301 -22.51 -2.58 -6.34
CA PHE A 301 -21.62 -2.88 -7.46
C PHE A 301 -21.26 -1.67 -8.29
N ILE A 302 -22.01 -0.57 -8.16
CA ILE A 302 -21.81 0.75 -8.76
C ILE A 302 -22.01 0.75 -10.27
N ASP A 303 -21.27 -0.08 -11.01
CA ASP A 303 -21.26 -0.10 -12.47
C ASP A 303 -21.74 -1.45 -13.03
N LYS A 304 -22.78 -1.39 -13.85
CA LYS A 304 -23.47 -2.56 -14.42
C LYS A 304 -22.58 -3.34 -15.39
N SER A 305 -21.84 -2.64 -16.23
CA SER A 305 -20.97 -3.21 -17.24
C SER A 305 -19.76 -3.90 -16.60
N ASN A 306 -19.20 -3.28 -15.56
CA ASN A 306 -18.10 -3.84 -14.79
C ASN A 306 -18.56 -5.06 -13.99
N PHE A 307 -19.76 -5.04 -13.39
CA PHE A 307 -20.35 -6.24 -12.77
C PHE A 307 -20.42 -7.39 -13.79
N GLU A 308 -21.00 -7.15 -14.96
CA GLU A 308 -21.12 -8.19 -15.99
C GLU A 308 -19.77 -8.75 -16.41
N ARG A 309 -18.80 -7.87 -16.71
CA ARG A 309 -17.44 -8.28 -17.07
C ARG A 309 -16.83 -9.17 -15.98
N ARG A 310 -16.84 -8.71 -14.73
CA ARG A 310 -16.18 -9.41 -13.62
C ARG A 310 -16.82 -10.76 -13.31
N ILE A 311 -18.14 -10.88 -13.43
CA ILE A 311 -18.82 -12.18 -13.28
C ILE A 311 -18.45 -13.11 -14.45
N ASN A 312 -18.34 -12.61 -15.68
CA ASN A 312 -17.91 -13.43 -16.82
C ASN A 312 -16.46 -13.91 -16.65
N ASP A 313 -15.55 -13.06 -16.16
CA ASP A 313 -14.16 -13.43 -15.83
C ASP A 313 -14.12 -14.62 -14.86
N ILE A 314 -14.95 -14.60 -13.81
CA ILE A 314 -15.07 -15.69 -12.82
C ILE A 314 -15.68 -16.96 -13.44
N ILE A 315 -16.66 -16.83 -14.34
CA ILE A 315 -17.27 -17.98 -15.02
C ILE A 315 -16.23 -18.74 -15.85
N VAL A 316 -15.39 -18.01 -16.59
CA VAL A 316 -14.30 -18.59 -17.40
C VAL A 316 -13.32 -19.35 -16.49
N LEU A 317 -12.90 -18.73 -15.39
CA LEU A 317 -12.00 -19.32 -14.41
C LEU A 317 -12.57 -20.59 -13.73
N ARG A 318 -13.88 -20.61 -13.42
CA ARG A 318 -14.53 -21.72 -12.72
C ARG A 318 -14.69 -22.97 -13.59
N ASN A 319 -14.76 -22.81 -14.90
CA ASN A 319 -15.24 -23.86 -15.80
C ASN A 319 -14.21 -24.26 -16.87
N PRO A 320 -13.02 -24.77 -16.48
CA PRO A 320 -11.97 -25.14 -17.42
C PRO A 320 -12.36 -26.30 -18.37
N VAL A 321 -13.49 -26.98 -18.13
CA VAL A 321 -13.92 -28.19 -18.86
C VAL A 321 -15.00 -27.89 -19.91
N SER A 322 -15.69 -26.75 -19.86
CA SER A 322 -16.85 -26.50 -20.76
C SER A 322 -16.46 -26.05 -22.18
N HIS A 323 -15.19 -25.72 -22.39
CA HIS A 323 -14.63 -25.48 -23.72
C HIS A 323 -13.33 -26.27 -23.78
N LYS A 324 -13.09 -27.03 -24.86
CA LYS A 324 -11.86 -27.81 -25.11
C LYS A 324 -10.61 -26.91 -25.29
N ARG A 325 -10.47 -25.82 -24.53
CA ARG A 325 -9.36 -24.87 -24.50
C ARG A 325 -8.64 -25.03 -23.17
N LYS A 326 -7.30 -25.10 -23.23
CA LYS A 326 -6.48 -24.87 -22.04
C LYS A 326 -6.67 -23.41 -21.64
N MET A 327 -6.97 -23.18 -20.37
CA MET A 327 -6.96 -21.85 -19.77
C MET A 327 -5.58 -21.23 -19.99
N ASP A 328 -5.52 -20.02 -20.54
CA ASP A 328 -4.27 -19.30 -20.70
C ASP A 328 -3.98 -18.38 -19.50
N ASP A 329 -2.80 -17.79 -19.47
CA ASP A 329 -2.38 -16.93 -18.35
C ASP A 329 -3.28 -15.68 -18.20
N GLN A 330 -3.91 -15.24 -19.30
CA GLN A 330 -4.80 -14.07 -19.29
C GLN A 330 -6.12 -14.41 -18.59
N ASP A 331 -6.71 -15.58 -18.88
CA ASP A 331 -7.91 -16.07 -18.21
C ASP A 331 -7.71 -16.19 -16.68
N VAL A 332 -6.51 -16.62 -16.24
CA VAL A 332 -6.14 -16.69 -14.82
C VAL A 332 -6.14 -15.28 -14.20
N ILE A 333 -5.48 -14.33 -14.85
CA ILE A 333 -5.30 -12.96 -14.36
C ILE A 333 -6.67 -12.26 -14.25
N ASP A 334 -7.50 -12.38 -15.28
CA ASP A 334 -8.82 -11.76 -15.30
C ASP A 334 -9.74 -12.38 -14.24
N GLY A 335 -9.71 -13.71 -14.09
CA GLY A 335 -10.46 -14.43 -13.06
C GLY A 335 -10.05 -14.03 -11.63
N ILE A 336 -8.75 -13.89 -11.36
CA ILE A 336 -8.22 -13.36 -10.08
C ILE A 336 -8.75 -11.95 -9.83
N GLY A 337 -8.70 -11.09 -10.86
CA GLY A 337 -9.23 -9.73 -10.79
C GLY A 337 -10.74 -9.71 -10.47
N GLY A 338 -11.49 -10.62 -11.09
CA GLY A 338 -12.91 -10.87 -10.82
C GLY A 338 -13.18 -11.24 -9.36
N LEU A 339 -12.47 -12.24 -8.85
CA LEU A 339 -12.61 -12.74 -7.47
C LEU A 339 -12.26 -11.68 -6.42
N LEU A 340 -11.13 -10.99 -6.61
CA LEU A 340 -10.72 -9.91 -5.71
C LEU A 340 -11.75 -8.78 -5.70
N TRP A 341 -12.26 -8.38 -6.86
CA TRP A 341 -13.31 -7.37 -6.95
C TRP A 341 -14.58 -7.80 -6.23
N LEU A 342 -15.06 -9.03 -6.50
CA LEU A 342 -16.28 -9.55 -5.89
C LEU A 342 -16.14 -9.65 -4.36
N SER A 343 -15.00 -10.15 -3.86
CA SER A 343 -14.71 -10.25 -2.42
C SER A 343 -14.88 -8.91 -1.69
N LYS A 344 -14.47 -7.81 -2.33
CA LYS A 344 -14.60 -6.45 -1.77
C LYS A 344 -16.03 -5.95 -1.83
N CYS A 345 -16.74 -6.18 -2.92
CA CYS A 345 -18.13 -5.74 -3.09
C CYS A 345 -19.07 -6.41 -2.09
N ILE A 346 -18.91 -7.71 -1.83
CA ILE A 346 -19.78 -8.45 -0.90
C ILE A 346 -19.18 -8.63 0.50
N ASN A 347 -17.98 -8.08 0.72
CA ASN A 347 -17.21 -8.18 1.97
C ASN A 347 -16.99 -9.64 2.45
N ASP A 348 -16.60 -10.53 1.54
CA ASP A 348 -16.32 -11.94 1.81
C ASP A 348 -14.86 -12.29 1.50
N GLN A 349 -14.05 -12.42 2.56
CA GLN A 349 -12.62 -12.74 2.44
C GLN A 349 -12.35 -14.16 1.92
N THR A 350 -13.33 -15.07 1.96
CA THR A 350 -13.14 -16.44 1.42
C THR A 350 -13.01 -16.46 -0.10
N LEU A 351 -13.50 -15.41 -0.78
CA LEU A 351 -13.35 -15.21 -2.21
C LEU A 351 -12.06 -14.47 -2.58
N ASN A 352 -11.38 -13.87 -1.61
CA ASN A 352 -10.16 -13.13 -1.87
C ASN A 352 -9.05 -14.13 -2.22
N PRO A 353 -8.56 -14.16 -3.48
CA PRO A 353 -7.51 -15.09 -3.89
C PRO A 353 -6.21 -14.86 -3.10
N TYR A 354 -6.12 -13.69 -2.46
CA TYR A 354 -5.01 -13.26 -1.65
C TYR A 354 -5.32 -13.31 -0.15
N ALA A 355 -6.33 -14.03 0.33
CA ALA A 355 -6.48 -14.25 1.77
C ALA A 355 -5.43 -15.25 2.26
N GLU A 356 -4.70 -14.93 3.34
CA GLU A 356 -3.91 -15.96 4.02
C GLU A 356 -4.87 -16.98 4.63
N LYS A 357 -4.72 -18.26 4.27
CA LYS A 357 -5.38 -19.33 5.01
C LYS A 357 -4.76 -19.31 6.41
N ILE A 358 -5.51 -18.80 7.38
CA ILE A 358 -5.22 -19.05 8.78
C ILE A 358 -5.37 -20.57 8.93
N ILE A 359 -4.24 -21.27 9.04
CA ILE A 359 -4.18 -22.70 9.32
C ILE A 359 -4.50 -22.93 10.79
#